data_AF-F8VPF9-F1
#
_entry.id   AF-F8VPF9-F1
#
_cell.length_a   1.000
_cell.length_b   1.000
_cell.length_c   1.000
_cell.angle_alpha   90.00
_cell.angle_beta   90.00
_cell.angle_gamma   90.00
#
_symmetry.space_group_name_H-M   'P 1'
#
loop_
_entity.id
_entity.type
_entity.pdbx_description
1 polymer ?
#
loop_
_entity_poly.entity_id
_entity_poly.type
_entity_poly.pdbx_seq_one_letter_code
_entity_poly.pdbx_strand_id
1 'polypeptide(L)'
;MMYGGMRGMKGLVYETSVLDPDEGIRFRGFSIPECQKLLPKAKGGEEPLPEGLFWLLVTGHIPTEEQVSWLSKEWAKRAALPSHVVTMLDNFPTNLHPMSQLSAAVTALNSESNFARAYAQGISRTKYWELIYEDSMDLI
;
A
#
# COMPACT_ATOMS: atom_id res chain seq x y z
N MET A 1 -2.53 -29.65 11.45
CA MET A 1 -3.05 -28.26 11.48
C MET A 1 -2.37 -27.43 12.58
N MET A 2 -2.47 -27.80 13.87
CA MET A 2 -1.86 -27.03 14.97
C MET A 2 -0.32 -27.03 14.98
N TYR A 3 0.33 -28.20 15.00
CA TYR A 3 1.81 -28.29 14.99
C TYR A 3 2.47 -27.80 13.68
N GLY A 4 1.70 -27.71 12.60
CA GLY A 4 2.20 -27.33 11.27
C GLY A 4 1.99 -25.86 10.91
N GLY A 5 1.72 -25.00 11.91
CA GLY A 5 1.55 -23.57 11.69
C GLY A 5 0.35 -23.23 10.79
N MET A 6 -0.85 -23.71 11.14
CA MET A 6 -2.11 -23.43 10.42
C MET A 6 -2.16 -23.88 8.94
N ARG A 7 -1.22 -24.73 8.48
CA ARG A 7 -1.27 -25.29 7.12
C ARG A 7 -2.65 -25.91 6.82
N GLY A 8 -3.34 -25.37 5.82
CA GLY A 8 -4.67 -25.81 5.38
C GLY A 8 -5.86 -25.26 6.19
N MET A 9 -5.63 -24.40 7.18
CA MET A 9 -6.69 -23.75 7.96
C MET A 9 -7.07 -22.39 7.39
N LYS A 10 -8.36 -22.17 7.16
CA LYS A 10 -8.91 -20.84 6.85
C LYS A 10 -9.10 -20.07 8.16
N GLY A 11 -8.28 -19.03 8.40
CA GLY A 11 -8.21 -18.35 9.71
C GLY A 11 -8.31 -16.82 9.69
N LEU A 12 -8.35 -16.19 8.51
CA LEU A 12 -8.47 -14.73 8.38
C LEU A 12 -9.36 -14.36 7.20
N VAL A 13 -9.94 -13.16 7.27
CA VAL A 13 -10.65 -12.51 6.16
C VAL A 13 -9.69 -11.51 5.52
N TYR A 14 -9.52 -11.59 4.21
CA TYR A 14 -8.65 -10.71 3.42
C TYR A 14 -9.32 -10.44 2.06
N GLU A 15 -9.68 -9.19 1.80
CA GLU A 15 -10.68 -8.84 0.77
C GLU A 15 -10.09 -8.38 -0.56
N THR A 16 -8.80 -8.01 -0.59
CA THR A 16 -8.20 -7.32 -1.75
C THR A 16 -7.84 -8.28 -2.88
N SER A 17 -7.48 -9.53 -2.57
CA SER A 17 -7.13 -10.55 -3.55
C SER A 17 -7.48 -11.96 -3.11
N VAL A 18 -7.71 -12.84 -4.09
CA VAL A 18 -7.97 -14.27 -3.89
C VAL A 18 -7.23 -15.06 -4.96
N LEU A 19 -6.60 -16.17 -4.56
CA LEU A 19 -5.96 -17.09 -5.48
C LEU A 19 -7.01 -18.04 -6.08
N ASP A 20 -7.21 -17.93 -7.39
CA ASP A 20 -7.96 -18.88 -8.20
C ASP A 20 -7.03 -20.06 -8.54
N PRO A 21 -7.43 -21.32 -8.30
CA PRO A 21 -6.57 -22.48 -8.55
C PRO A 21 -6.24 -22.68 -10.04
N ASP A 22 -7.07 -22.20 -10.96
CA ASP A 22 -6.91 -22.41 -12.39
C ASP A 22 -6.32 -21.17 -13.08
N GLU A 23 -6.73 -19.97 -12.66
CA GLU A 23 -6.41 -18.70 -13.32
C GLU A 23 -5.36 -17.85 -12.56
N GLY A 24 -4.91 -18.31 -11.40
CA GLY A 24 -3.93 -17.62 -10.58
C GLY A 24 -4.51 -16.50 -9.71
N ILE A 25 -3.67 -15.55 -9.32
CA ILE A 25 -4.08 -14.49 -8.39
C ILE A 25 -5.05 -13.51 -9.07
N ARG A 26 -6.15 -13.18 -8.38
CA ARG A 26 -7.13 -12.17 -8.81
C ARG A 26 -7.14 -10.99 -7.84
N PHE A 27 -7.12 -9.78 -8.37
CA PHE A 27 -7.23 -8.53 -7.63
C PHE A 27 -8.67 -8.03 -7.73
N ARG A 28 -9.41 -8.08 -6.61
CA ARG A 28 -10.86 -7.76 -6.58
C ARG A 28 -11.68 -8.48 -7.68
N GLY A 29 -11.30 -9.72 -8.01
CA GLY A 29 -11.94 -10.55 -9.04
C GLY A 29 -11.29 -10.49 -10.43
N PHE A 30 -10.48 -9.47 -10.71
CA PHE A 30 -9.78 -9.32 -11.99
C PHE A 30 -8.48 -10.12 -12.00
N SER A 31 -8.30 -10.96 -13.00
CA SER A 31 -7.04 -11.66 -13.28
C SER A 31 -5.94 -10.69 -13.73
N ILE A 32 -4.68 -11.13 -13.70
CA ILE A 32 -3.55 -10.33 -14.19
C ILE A 32 -3.74 -9.89 -15.66
N PRO A 33 -4.13 -10.77 -16.61
CA PRO A 33 -4.38 -10.35 -17.99
C PRO A 33 -5.49 -9.30 -18.13
N GLU A 34 -6.55 -9.41 -17.32
CA GLU A 34 -7.62 -8.40 -17.29
C GLU A 34 -7.09 -7.07 -16.74
N CYS A 35 -6.26 -7.09 -15.68
CA CYS A 35 -5.63 -5.90 -15.14
C CYS A 35 -4.73 -5.22 -16.18
N GLN A 36 -3.87 -5.97 -16.89
CA GLN A 36 -3.00 -5.41 -17.94
C GLN A 36 -3.81 -4.77 -19.07
N LYS A 37 -4.98 -5.32 -19.40
CA LYS A 37 -5.86 -4.78 -20.43
C LYS A 37 -6.62 -3.54 -19.98
N LEU A 38 -7.16 -3.55 -18.77
CA LEU A 38 -8.14 -2.55 -18.30
C LEU A 38 -7.52 -1.41 -17.51
N LEU A 39 -6.39 -1.62 -16.82
CA LEU A 39 -5.78 -0.56 -16.03
C LEU A 39 -5.12 0.50 -16.93
N PRO A 40 -5.26 1.79 -16.56
CA PRO A 40 -4.56 2.90 -17.19
C PRO A 40 -3.05 2.68 -17.28
N LYS A 41 -2.45 3.24 -18.33
CA LYS A 41 -1.02 3.11 -18.66
C LYS A 41 -0.38 4.49 -18.74
N ALA A 42 0.93 4.56 -18.54
CA ALA A 42 1.67 5.79 -18.79
C ALA A 42 1.52 6.21 -20.26
N LYS A 43 1.61 7.52 -20.54
CA LYS A 43 1.60 8.03 -21.91
C LYS A 43 2.77 7.44 -22.71
N GLY A 44 2.46 6.63 -23.72
CA GLY A 44 3.45 5.92 -24.53
C GLY A 44 4.04 4.66 -23.89
N GLY A 45 3.51 4.24 -22.73
CA GLY A 45 3.84 2.98 -22.07
C GLY A 45 2.81 1.89 -22.35
N GLU A 46 3.23 0.64 -22.20
CA GLU A 46 2.38 -0.54 -22.42
C GLU A 46 2.01 -1.27 -21.12
N GLU A 47 2.66 -0.94 -20.00
CA GLU A 47 2.44 -1.57 -18.70
C GLU A 47 1.44 -0.78 -17.83
N PRO A 48 0.62 -1.48 -17.03
CA PRO A 48 -0.37 -0.85 -16.15
C PRO A 48 0.30 -0.09 -15.01
N LEU A 49 -0.26 1.07 -14.65
CA LEU A 49 0.27 1.89 -13.57
C LEU A 49 -0.08 1.32 -12.18
N PRO A 50 0.89 1.24 -11.23
CA PRO A 50 0.65 0.79 -9.87
C PRO A 50 -0.42 1.60 -9.13
N GLU A 51 -0.53 2.90 -9.42
CA GLU A 51 -1.62 3.78 -8.97
C GLU A 51 -2.99 3.19 -9.28
N GLY A 52 -3.16 2.70 -10.52
CA GLY A 52 -4.41 2.11 -10.97
C GLY A 52 -4.74 0.81 -10.23
N LEU A 53 -3.71 0.01 -9.94
CA LEU A 53 -3.88 -1.20 -9.15
C LEU A 53 -4.24 -0.87 -7.69
N PHE A 54 -3.59 0.10 -7.06
CA PHE A 54 -3.96 0.54 -5.71
C PHE A 54 -5.44 0.97 -5.65
N TRP A 55 -5.87 1.78 -6.62
CA TRP A 55 -7.28 2.19 -6.74
C TRP A 55 -8.22 1.00 -6.82
N LEU A 56 -7.90 0.01 -7.67
CA LEU A 56 -8.66 -1.22 -7.78
C LEU A 56 -8.73 -1.95 -6.43
N LEU A 57 -7.61 -2.14 -5.74
CA LEU A 57 -7.59 -2.87 -4.46
C LEU A 57 -8.41 -2.16 -3.37
N VAL A 58 -8.39 -0.84 -3.31
CA VAL A 58 -9.15 -0.07 -2.32
C VAL A 58 -10.64 -0.05 -2.66
N THR A 59 -11.00 0.22 -3.91
CA THR A 59 -12.38 0.52 -4.31
C THR A 59 -13.15 -0.64 -4.91
N GLY A 60 -12.46 -1.66 -5.46
CA GLY A 60 -13.06 -2.71 -6.28
C GLY A 60 -13.41 -2.31 -7.71
N HIS A 61 -13.07 -1.09 -8.14
CA HIS A 61 -13.45 -0.55 -9.46
C HIS A 61 -12.21 -0.22 -10.29
N ILE A 62 -12.31 -0.35 -11.61
CA ILE A 62 -11.27 0.08 -12.54
C ILE A 62 -11.26 1.62 -12.61
N PRO A 63 -10.12 2.29 -12.34
CA PRO A 63 -10.04 3.74 -12.39
C PRO A 63 -10.02 4.28 -13.82
N THR A 64 -10.40 5.55 -13.97
CA THR A 64 -10.16 6.31 -15.20
C THR A 64 -8.74 6.90 -15.25
N GLU A 65 -8.32 7.35 -16.42
CA GLU A 65 -7.02 8.04 -16.61
C GLU A 65 -6.90 9.28 -15.72
N GLU A 66 -7.98 10.04 -15.53
CA GLU A 66 -7.99 11.23 -14.66
C GLU A 66 -7.81 10.87 -13.19
N GLN A 67 -8.43 9.77 -12.75
CA GLN A 67 -8.29 9.27 -11.37
C GLN A 67 -6.87 8.80 -11.09
N VAL A 68 -6.26 8.08 -12.03
CA VAL A 68 -4.85 7.67 -11.93
C VAL A 68 -3.93 8.90 -11.95
N SER A 69 -4.17 9.87 -12.84
CA SER A 69 -3.40 11.11 -12.87
C SER A 69 -3.52 11.92 -11.57
N TRP A 70 -4.70 11.93 -10.96
CA TRP A 70 -4.91 12.55 -9.65
C TRP A 70 -4.11 11.82 -8.57
N LEU A 71 -4.16 10.48 -8.55
CA LEU A 71 -3.46 9.67 -7.57
C LEU A 71 -1.93 9.82 -7.66
N SER A 72 -1.37 9.79 -8.88
CA SER A 72 0.06 10.04 -9.10
C SER A 72 0.49 11.42 -8.55
N LYS A 73 -0.37 12.45 -8.71
CA LYS A 73 -0.10 13.78 -8.16
C LYS A 73 -0.20 13.82 -6.63
N GLU A 74 -1.13 13.06 -6.04
CA GLU A 74 -1.24 12.98 -4.59
C GLU A 74 -0.02 12.32 -3.96
N TRP A 75 0.45 11.19 -4.49
CA TRP A 75 1.66 10.55 -3.99
C TRP A 75 2.89 11.45 -4.16
N ALA A 76 3.03 12.11 -5.30
CA ALA A 76 4.12 13.07 -5.52
C ALA A 76 4.12 14.24 -4.51
N LYS A 77 2.95 14.68 -4.03
CA LYS A 77 2.84 15.73 -3.00
C LYS A 77 3.19 15.22 -1.61
N ARG A 78 2.94 13.94 -1.34
CA ARG A 78 3.06 13.31 -0.01
C ARG A 78 4.44 12.69 0.25
N ALA A 79 5.26 12.50 -0.79
CA ALA A 79 6.58 11.85 -0.74
C ALA A 79 7.69 12.59 0.02
N ALA A 80 7.36 13.56 0.89
CA ALA A 80 8.36 14.29 1.68
C ALA A 80 8.86 13.44 2.86
N LEU A 81 10.18 13.35 3.03
CA LEU A 81 10.80 12.67 4.17
C LEU A 81 11.27 13.69 5.22
N PRO A 82 10.96 13.49 6.51
CA PRO A 82 11.48 14.36 7.57
C PRO A 82 13.01 14.18 7.69
N SER A 83 13.70 15.26 8.06
CA SER A 83 15.17 15.32 8.05
C SER A 83 15.84 14.23 8.91
N HIS A 84 15.21 13.85 10.02
CA HIS A 84 15.75 12.82 10.91
C HIS A 84 15.78 11.43 10.25
N VAL A 85 14.82 11.11 9.36
CA VAL A 85 14.81 9.83 8.62
C VAL A 85 15.87 9.83 7.53
N VAL A 86 16.03 10.94 6.81
CA VAL A 86 17.09 11.09 5.79
C VAL A 86 18.46 10.92 6.43
N THR A 87 18.73 11.63 7.53
CA THR A 87 19.99 11.51 8.26
C THR A 87 20.21 10.10 8.82
N MET A 88 19.15 9.41 9.28
CA MET A 88 19.27 8.04 9.76
C MET A 88 19.66 7.08 8.62
N LEU A 89 19.02 7.19 7.46
CA LEU A 89 19.33 6.38 6.27
C LEU A 89 20.78 6.57 5.81
N ASP A 90 21.25 7.82 5.72
CA ASP A 90 22.61 8.15 5.28
C ASP A 90 23.70 7.62 6.23
N ASN A 91 23.36 7.44 7.51
CA ASN A 91 24.30 6.97 8.53
C ASN A 91 24.28 5.45 8.75
N PHE A 92 23.42 4.70 8.05
CA PHE A 92 23.44 3.24 8.18
C PHE A 92 24.76 2.65 7.65
N PRO A 93 25.38 1.71 8.37
CA PRO A 93 26.60 1.08 7.88
C PRO A 93 26.26 0.17 6.69
N THR A 94 27.19 0.05 5.74
CA THR A 94 26.98 -0.71 4.49
C THR A 94 26.79 -2.22 4.70
N ASN A 95 27.15 -2.74 5.88
CA ASN A 95 26.91 -4.14 6.26
C ASN A 95 25.49 -4.38 6.81
N LEU A 96 24.71 -3.32 7.07
CA LEU A 96 23.32 -3.47 7.50
C LEU A 96 22.47 -3.87 6.30
N HIS A 97 21.78 -5.01 6.43
CA HIS A 97 20.95 -5.54 5.37
C HIS A 97 19.88 -4.52 4.92
N PRO A 98 19.61 -4.35 3.61
CA PRO A 98 18.67 -3.35 3.10
C PRO A 98 17.26 -3.46 3.69
N MET A 99 16.76 -4.69 3.94
CA MET A 99 15.47 -4.88 4.62
C MET A 99 15.46 -4.37 6.06
N SER A 100 16.58 -4.43 6.78
CA SER A 100 16.70 -3.86 8.12
C SER A 100 16.70 -2.35 8.08
N GLN A 101 17.38 -1.75 7.08
CA GLN A 101 17.36 -0.31 6.85
C GLN A 101 15.94 0.18 6.53
N LEU A 102 15.25 -0.48 5.60
CA LEU A 102 13.86 -0.20 5.23
C LEU A 102 12.93 -0.28 6.45
N SER A 103 12.97 -1.37 7.20
CA SER A 103 12.11 -1.56 8.37
C SER A 103 12.37 -0.52 9.45
N ALA A 104 13.63 -0.15 9.70
CA ALA A 104 13.98 0.87 10.68
C ALA A 104 13.51 2.26 10.24
N ALA A 105 13.70 2.62 8.97
CA ALA A 105 13.24 3.88 8.40
C ALA A 105 11.72 4.02 8.44
N VAL A 106 10.97 2.99 8.03
CA VAL A 106 9.50 2.96 8.10
C VAL A 106 9.02 3.07 9.55
N THR A 107 9.72 2.45 10.50
CA THR A 107 9.38 2.59 11.93
C THR A 107 9.60 4.02 12.42
N ALA A 108 10.68 4.69 12.00
CA ALA A 108 10.95 6.08 12.36
C ALA A 108 9.93 7.06 11.76
N LEU A 109 9.43 6.79 10.55
CA LEU A 109 8.36 7.57 9.90
C LEU A 109 7.04 7.58 10.69
N ASN A 110 6.84 6.67 11.65
CA ASN A 110 5.67 6.70 12.53
C ASN A 110 5.56 8.02 13.34
N SER A 111 6.66 8.75 13.51
CA SER A 111 6.66 10.11 14.09
C SER A 111 5.71 11.09 13.38
N GLU A 112 5.44 10.86 12.09
CA GLU A 112 4.53 11.68 11.27
C GLU A 112 3.08 11.14 11.24
N SER A 113 2.78 10.03 11.94
CA SER A 113 1.46 9.39 11.90
C SER A 113 0.34 10.28 12.46
N ASN A 114 -0.62 10.62 11.61
CA ASN A 114 -1.81 11.38 12.00
C ASN A 114 -2.78 10.51 12.79
N PHE A 115 -2.92 9.22 12.42
CA PHE A 115 -3.78 8.29 13.13
C PHE A 115 -3.31 8.09 14.58
N ALA A 116 -2.02 7.90 14.83
CA ALA A 116 -1.49 7.73 16.18
C ALA A 116 -1.80 8.95 17.07
N ARG A 117 -1.58 10.16 16.54
CA ARG A 117 -1.88 11.42 17.24
C ARG A 117 -3.37 11.58 17.53
N ALA A 118 -4.23 11.35 16.54
CA ALA A 118 -5.67 11.52 16.68
C ALA A 118 -6.30 10.46 17.58
N TYR A 119 -5.82 9.21 17.52
CA TYR A 119 -6.25 8.13 18.41
C TYR A 119 -6.01 8.49 19.87
N ALA A 120 -4.82 9.03 20.20
CA ALA A 120 -4.49 9.50 21.55
C ALA A 120 -5.40 10.65 22.03
N GLN A 121 -5.97 11.44 21.10
CA GLN A 121 -6.90 12.53 21.39
C GLN A 121 -8.37 12.08 21.48
N GLY A 122 -8.68 10.80 21.22
CA GLY A 122 -10.02 10.24 21.37
C GLY A 122 -10.93 10.42 20.15
N ILE A 123 -10.55 9.87 19.00
CA ILE A 123 -11.42 9.79 17.82
C ILE A 123 -12.45 8.65 17.91
N SER A 124 -13.60 8.81 17.24
CA SER A 124 -14.62 7.76 17.13
C SER A 124 -14.12 6.58 16.31
N ARG A 125 -14.45 5.36 16.76
CA ARG A 125 -14.15 4.11 16.05
C ARG A 125 -14.64 4.08 14.61
N THR A 126 -15.79 4.70 14.33
CA THR A 126 -16.35 4.76 12.98
C THR A 126 -15.52 5.59 12.00
N LYS A 127 -14.61 6.43 12.51
CA LYS A 127 -13.76 7.33 11.73
C LYS A 127 -12.30 6.89 11.64
N TYR A 128 -11.94 5.73 12.22
CA TYR A 128 -10.55 5.27 12.20
C TYR A 128 -10.00 5.13 10.78
N TRP A 129 -10.82 4.63 9.86
CA TRP A 129 -10.40 4.41 8.47
C TRP A 129 -10.01 5.70 7.75
N GLU A 130 -10.55 6.86 8.14
CA GLU A 130 -10.27 8.16 7.50
C GLU A 130 -8.78 8.52 7.66
N LEU A 131 -8.27 8.43 8.88
CA LEU A 131 -6.86 8.75 9.16
C LEU A 131 -5.92 7.59 8.86
N ILE A 132 -6.40 6.35 8.90
CA ILE A 132 -5.63 5.21 8.40
C ILE A 132 -5.41 5.35 6.89
N TYR A 133 -6.42 5.84 6.15
CA TYR A 133 -6.28 6.12 4.73
C TYR A 133 -5.23 7.21 4.48
N GLU A 134 -5.27 8.34 5.20
CA GLU A 134 -4.25 9.38 5.07
C GLU A 134 -2.84 8.85 5.37
N ASP A 135 -2.63 8.17 6.50
CA ASP A 135 -1.32 7.62 6.86
C ASP A 135 -0.85 6.53 5.86
N SER A 136 -1.77 5.76 5.27
CA SER A 136 -1.43 4.78 4.24
C SER A 136 -1.03 5.45 2.93
N MET A 137 -1.69 6.55 2.56
CA MET A 137 -1.37 7.35 1.37
C MET A 137 -0.07 8.14 1.53
N ASP A 138 0.29 8.50 2.75
CA ASP A 138 1.56 9.18 3.07
C ASP A 138 2.75 8.21 3.11
N LEU A 139 2.50 6.93 3.44
CA LEU A 139 3.53 5.89 3.49
C LEU A 139 3.86 5.28 2.11
N ILE A 140 2.88 5.21 1.22
CA ILE A 140 3.04 4.70 -0.16
C ILE A 140 3.82 5.71 -1.01
#